data_AF-A0A1M6B1R9-F1
#
_entry.id   AF-A0A1M6B1R9-F1
#
_cell.length_a   1.000
_cell.length_b   1.000
_cell.length_c   1.000
_cell.angle_alpha   90.00
_cell.angle_beta   90.00
_cell.angle_gamma   90.00
#
_symmetry.space_group_name_H-M   'P 1'
#
loop_
_entity.id
_entity.type
_entity.pdbx_description
1 polymer ?
#
loop_
_entity_poly.entity_id
_entity_poly.type
_entity_poly.pdbx_seq_one_letter_code
_entity_poly.pdbx_strand_id
1 'polypeptide(L)'
;MDLKDFVKETISSIVEATNELQDEWGDQGVIVNPPVSTLAPGTYKQNSSTHTFRAIQTIKFDVAVTASSQTGGGGKVGVKVWVFEAGTEGEHARHHEEVSRVQFEVPLTLRPSETETTNRDHQQAEKGKAKLGVRGG
;
A
#
# COMPACT_ATOMS: atom_id res chain seq x y z
N MET A 1 -18.05 10.38 -18.73
CA MET A 1 -17.28 10.94 -17.61
C MET A 1 -16.36 11.99 -18.19
N ASP A 2 -16.28 13.18 -17.60
CA ASP A 2 -15.26 14.16 -18.01
C ASP A 2 -13.93 13.88 -17.30
N LEU A 3 -12.84 14.55 -17.71
CA LEU A 3 -11.51 14.35 -17.12
C LEU A 3 -11.48 14.63 -15.60
N LYS A 4 -12.25 15.62 -15.15
CA LYS A 4 -12.27 16.02 -13.73
C LYS A 4 -12.91 14.93 -12.89
N ASP A 5 -14.04 14.41 -13.34
CA ASP A 5 -14.73 13.31 -12.69
C ASP A 5 -13.83 12.06 -12.68
N PHE A 6 -13.14 11.76 -13.79
CA PHE A 6 -12.22 10.61 -13.87
C PHE A 6 -11.11 10.66 -12.83
N VAL A 7 -10.45 11.81 -12.72
CA VAL A 7 -9.38 12.00 -11.74
C VAL A 7 -9.92 11.86 -10.32
N LYS A 8 -11.11 12.41 -10.03
CA LYS A 8 -11.73 12.32 -8.71
C LYS A 8 -12.07 10.87 -8.34
N GLU A 9 -12.76 10.14 -9.21
CA GLU A 9 -13.16 8.76 -8.91
C GLU A 9 -11.95 7.83 -8.78
N THR A 10 -10.92 8.01 -9.63
CA THR A 10 -9.68 7.23 -9.55
C THR A 10 -8.96 7.46 -8.23
N ILE A 11 -8.75 8.73 -7.82
CA ILE A 11 -8.08 9.05 -6.56
C ILE A 11 -8.92 8.59 -5.37
N SER A 12 -10.24 8.79 -5.39
CA SER A 12 -11.14 8.29 -4.33
C SER A 12 -11.02 6.78 -4.15
N SER A 13 -11.05 6.01 -5.25
CA SER A 13 -10.92 4.55 -5.21
C SER A 13 -9.59 4.11 -4.59
N ILE A 14 -8.49 4.80 -4.93
CA ILE A 14 -7.17 4.53 -4.33
C ILE A 14 -7.18 4.84 -2.83
N VAL A 15 -7.74 5.99 -2.43
CA VAL A 15 -7.82 6.40 -1.01
C VAL A 15 -8.67 5.41 -0.21
N GLU A 16 -9.86 5.07 -0.71
CA GLU A 16 -10.78 4.10 -0.09
C GLU A 16 -10.08 2.75 0.08
N ALA A 17 -9.48 2.20 -0.98
CA ALA A 17 -8.73 0.95 -0.90
C ALA A 17 -7.58 1.00 0.10
N THR A 18 -6.82 2.10 0.17
CA THR A 18 -5.73 2.23 1.15
C THR A 18 -6.22 2.30 2.59
N ASN A 19 -7.38 2.93 2.84
CA ASN A 19 -7.99 2.99 4.16
C ASN A 19 -8.53 1.62 4.57
N GLU A 20 -9.25 0.94 3.67
CA GLU A 20 -9.76 -0.42 3.92
C GLU A 20 -8.64 -1.41 4.21
N LEU A 21 -7.52 -1.35 3.47
CA LEU A 21 -6.33 -2.16 3.75
C LEU A 21 -5.73 -1.85 5.12
N GLN A 22 -5.71 -0.58 5.53
CA GLN A 22 -5.22 -0.18 6.84
C GLN A 22 -6.13 -0.68 7.97
N ASP A 23 -7.44 -0.65 7.77
CA ASP A 23 -8.43 -1.14 8.73
C ASP A 23 -8.39 -2.68 8.85
N GLU A 24 -8.23 -3.39 7.73
CA GLU A 24 -8.20 -4.87 7.71
C GLU A 24 -6.91 -5.45 8.33
N TRP A 25 -5.75 -4.84 8.05
CA TRP A 25 -4.44 -5.40 8.39
C TRP A 25 -3.68 -4.64 9.47
N GLY A 26 -4.20 -3.50 9.93
CA GLY A 26 -3.57 -2.64 10.93
C GLY A 26 -3.25 -3.37 12.23
N ASP A 27 -4.22 -4.13 12.73
CA ASP A 27 -4.08 -4.91 13.98
C ASP A 27 -3.05 -6.04 13.85
N GLN A 28 -2.75 -6.47 12.63
CA GLN A 28 -1.71 -7.47 12.35
C GLN A 28 -0.32 -6.84 12.17
N GLY A 29 -0.21 -5.53 12.35
CA GLY A 29 1.05 -4.79 12.30
C GLY A 29 1.47 -4.34 10.91
N VAL A 30 0.59 -4.47 9.90
CA VAL A 30 0.78 -3.85 8.58
C VAL A 30 0.42 -2.37 8.69
N ILE A 31 1.23 -1.51 8.06
CA ILE A 31 0.98 -0.07 8.05
C ILE A 31 1.01 0.40 6.61
N VAL A 32 -0.12 0.88 6.13
CA VAL A 32 -0.28 1.51 4.82
C VAL A 32 0.12 2.97 4.95
N ASN A 33 0.86 3.47 3.98
CA ASN A 33 1.45 4.81 3.97
C ASN A 33 2.18 5.18 5.29
N PRO A 34 3.21 4.40 5.69
CA PRO A 34 3.89 4.58 6.96
C PRO A 34 4.69 5.89 7.00
N PRO A 35 4.84 6.53 8.18
CA PRO A 35 5.70 7.69 8.30
C PRO A 35 7.17 7.29 8.09
N VAL A 36 7.93 8.15 7.41
CA VAL A 36 9.32 7.86 7.05
C VAL A 36 10.27 8.35 8.14
N SER A 37 11.30 7.57 8.45
CA SER A 37 12.36 8.00 9.37
C SER A 37 13.21 9.10 8.75
N THR A 38 13.41 10.19 9.50
CA THR A 38 14.34 11.26 9.13
C THR A 38 15.81 10.86 9.22
N LEU A 39 16.13 9.82 9.99
CA LEU A 39 17.50 9.33 10.22
C LEU A 39 17.89 8.18 9.27
N ALA A 40 16.90 7.46 8.74
CA ALA A 40 17.09 6.31 7.86
C ALA A 40 16.01 6.32 6.76
N PRO A 41 16.25 7.02 5.64
CA PRO A 41 15.30 7.11 4.54
C PRO A 41 14.84 5.72 4.05
N GLY A 42 13.57 5.61 3.67
CA GLY A 42 12.98 4.34 3.20
C GLY A 42 12.65 3.35 4.33
N THR A 43 12.73 3.79 5.59
CA THR A 43 12.36 2.94 6.74
C THR A 43 11.34 3.60 7.65
N TYR A 44 10.56 2.76 8.33
CA TYR A 44 9.59 3.12 9.34
C TYR A 44 10.11 2.76 10.74
N LYS A 45 9.74 3.56 11.75
CA LYS A 45 10.20 3.41 13.13
C LYS A 45 9.04 3.52 14.11
N GLN A 46 8.52 2.38 14.58
CA GLN A 46 7.49 2.35 15.61
C GLN A 46 8.10 2.51 17.01
N ASN A 47 7.62 3.46 17.83
CA ASN A 47 7.89 3.56 19.28
C ASN A 47 9.36 3.34 19.71
N SER A 48 10.32 3.95 19.01
CA SER A 48 11.75 3.61 19.17
C SER A 48 12.40 4.13 20.45
N SER A 49 13.35 3.35 20.99
CA SER A 49 14.53 3.91 21.69
C SER A 49 15.92 3.41 21.24
N THR A 50 16.07 2.61 20.16
CA THR A 50 17.25 2.56 19.26
C THR A 50 17.08 1.46 18.18
N HIS A 51 16.87 1.85 16.93
CA HIS A 51 17.32 1.08 15.75
C HIS A 51 16.66 -0.26 15.38
N THR A 52 15.36 -0.44 15.62
CA THR A 52 14.59 -1.42 14.81
C THR A 52 13.81 -0.64 13.77
N PHE A 53 14.36 -0.59 12.56
CA PHE A 53 13.78 0.07 11.40
C PHE A 53 13.12 -0.99 10.52
N ARG A 54 11.84 -0.82 10.21
CA ARG A 54 11.15 -1.67 9.24
C ARG A 54 11.32 -1.07 7.86
N ALA A 55 11.65 -1.89 6.87
CA ALA A 55 11.73 -1.44 5.49
C ALA A 55 10.33 -1.02 5.01
N ILE A 56 10.24 0.14 4.36
CA ILE A 56 9.05 0.54 3.63
C ILE A 56 9.13 -0.11 2.26
N GLN A 57 8.11 -0.88 1.92
CA GLN A 57 7.94 -1.49 0.62
C GLN A 57 7.03 -0.58 -0.22
N THR A 58 7.46 -0.25 -1.43
CA THR A 58 6.68 0.55 -2.35
C THR A 58 6.14 -0.34 -3.46
N ILE A 59 4.83 -0.60 -3.43
CA ILE A 59 4.17 -1.37 -4.49
C ILE A 59 3.81 -0.40 -5.61
N LYS A 60 4.30 -0.70 -6.82
CA LYS A 60 4.03 0.10 -8.02
C LYS A 60 2.91 -0.51 -8.83
N PHE A 61 1.92 0.31 -9.16
CA PHE A 61 0.78 -0.07 -9.98
C PHE A 61 0.84 0.64 -11.31
N ASP A 62 0.56 -0.11 -12.36
CA ASP A 62 0.42 0.38 -13.72
C ASP A 62 -0.84 -0.25 -14.31
N VAL A 63 -1.91 0.53 -14.36
CA VAL A 63 -3.27 0.03 -14.61
C VAL A 63 -3.85 0.71 -15.84
N ALA A 64 -4.32 -0.10 -16.78
CA ALA A 64 -5.19 0.37 -17.85
C ALA A 64 -6.62 0.47 -17.30
N VAL A 65 -7.20 1.67 -17.41
CA VAL A 65 -8.56 1.98 -16.99
C VAL A 65 -9.39 2.28 -18.23
N THR A 66 -10.36 1.42 -18.50
CA THR A 66 -11.31 1.56 -19.60
C THR A 66 -12.63 2.09 -19.08
N ALA A 67 -13.04 3.27 -19.53
CA ALA A 67 -14.39 3.77 -19.28
C ALA A 67 -15.37 3.07 -20.25
N SER A 68 -16.03 1.99 -19.81
CA SER A 68 -17.09 1.37 -20.62
C SER A 68 -18.37 2.19 -20.49
N SER A 69 -18.74 2.95 -21.52
CA SER A 69 -20.08 3.52 -21.64
C SER A 69 -21.05 2.44 -22.10
N GLN A 70 -21.60 1.66 -21.16
CA GLN A 70 -22.71 0.78 -21.49
C GLN A 70 -23.99 1.64 -21.60
N THR A 71 -24.28 2.14 -22.81
CA THR A 71 -25.59 2.69 -23.17
C THR A 71 -26.60 1.55 -23.24
N GLY A 72 -27.07 1.10 -22.07
CA GLY A 72 -28.07 0.05 -21.96
C GLY A 72 -28.58 -0.15 -20.54
N GLY A 73 -29.66 0.57 -20.19
CA GLY A 73 -30.61 0.16 -19.14
C GLY A 73 -30.19 0.31 -17.68
N GLY A 74 -30.48 1.46 -17.08
CA GLY A 74 -31.03 1.60 -15.71
C GLY A 74 -30.24 1.12 -14.48
N GLY A 75 -29.03 0.56 -14.62
CA GLY A 75 -28.21 0.09 -13.51
C GLY A 75 -27.12 1.09 -13.13
N LYS A 76 -26.86 1.24 -11.82
CA LYS A 76 -25.83 2.12 -11.23
C LYS A 76 -24.52 2.07 -12.02
N VAL A 77 -24.04 3.23 -12.45
CA VAL A 77 -22.72 3.40 -13.08
C VAL A 77 -21.66 3.13 -12.00
N GLY A 78 -20.96 2.01 -12.12
CA GLY A 78 -19.79 1.68 -11.33
C GLY A 78 -18.58 1.53 -12.24
N VAL A 79 -17.42 1.99 -11.81
CA VAL A 79 -16.14 1.78 -12.51
C VAL A 79 -15.82 0.29 -12.49
N LYS A 80 -15.73 -0.34 -13.66
CA LYS A 80 -15.40 -1.76 -13.79
C LYS A 80 -13.97 -1.89 -14.31
N VAL A 81 -13.04 -2.34 -13.46
CA VAL A 81 -11.67 -2.64 -13.86
C VAL A 81 -11.65 -4.02 -14.52
N TRP A 82 -11.31 -4.09 -15.80
CA TRP A 82 -11.12 -5.35 -16.52
C TRP A 82 -9.63 -5.71 -16.55
N VAL A 83 -9.26 -6.82 -15.91
CA VAL A 83 -7.94 -7.43 -16.08
C VAL A 83 -8.04 -8.32 -17.32
N PHE A 84 -7.44 -7.90 -18.44
CA PHE A 84 -7.38 -8.72 -19.64
C PHE A 84 -6.36 -9.85 -19.44
N GLU A 85 -6.84 -11.10 -19.37
CA GLU A 85 -6.01 -12.28 -19.62
C GLU A 85 -5.74 -12.35 -21.13
N ALA A 86 -4.51 -12.08 -21.55
CA ALA A 86 -4.09 -12.15 -22.93
C ALA A 86 -4.15 -13.62 -23.40
N GLY A 87 -5.21 -14.00 -24.14
CA GLY A 87 -5.30 -15.38 -24.63
C GLY A 87 -6.41 -15.74 -25.63
N THR A 88 -7.46 -14.94 -25.82
CA THR A 88 -8.55 -15.35 -26.72
C THR A 88 -8.86 -14.30 -27.77
N GLU A 89 -8.52 -14.67 -29.00
CA GLU A 89 -8.89 -14.04 -30.25
C GLU A 89 -10.43 -13.98 -30.37
N GLY A 90 -10.99 -12.78 -30.28
CA GLY A 90 -12.43 -12.52 -30.32
C GLY A 90 -12.69 -11.16 -30.96
N GLU A 91 -13.01 -11.21 -32.24
CA GLU A 91 -13.27 -10.09 -33.15
C GLU A 91 -14.41 -9.15 -32.71
N HIS A 92 -14.19 -7.86 -32.95
CA HIS A 92 -15.17 -6.80 -33.23
C HIS A 92 -16.17 -6.41 -32.13
N ALA A 93 -15.71 -5.56 -31.23
CA ALA A 93 -16.32 -4.24 -31.14
C ALA A 93 -15.18 -3.21 -31.03
N ARG A 94 -14.96 -2.43 -32.10
CA ARG A 94 -14.27 -1.14 -32.01
C ARG A 94 -15.16 -0.20 -31.19
N HIS A 95 -15.31 -0.48 -29.90
CA HIS A 95 -15.65 0.56 -28.97
C HIS A 95 -14.45 1.51 -29.00
N HIS A 96 -14.73 2.79 -29.22
CA HIS A 96 -13.79 3.88 -29.00
C HIS A 96 -13.53 3.93 -27.48
N GLU A 97 -12.89 2.90 -26.94
CA GLU A 97 -12.48 2.85 -25.54
C GLU A 97 -11.34 3.83 -25.42
N GLU A 98 -11.61 4.95 -24.77
CA GLU A 98 -10.58 5.82 -24.24
C GLU A 98 -9.90 5.05 -23.11
N VAL A 99 -8.91 4.24 -23.47
CA VAL A 99 -8.05 3.53 -22.52
C VAL A 99 -7.18 4.58 -21.84
N SER A 100 -7.54 4.95 -20.61
CA SER A 100 -6.71 5.79 -19.76
C SER A 100 -5.70 4.91 -19.04
N ARG A 101 -4.48 5.38 -18.84
CA ARG A 101 -3.44 4.66 -18.08
C ARG A 101 -3.16 5.41 -16.79
N VAL A 102 -3.20 4.70 -15.67
CA VAL A 102 -2.94 5.26 -14.34
C VAL A 102 -1.73 4.55 -13.75
N GLN A 103 -0.72 5.32 -13.37
CA GLN A 103 0.44 4.84 -12.65
C GLN A 103 0.46 5.49 -11.26
N PHE A 104 0.57 4.67 -10.22
CA PHE A 104 0.64 5.13 -8.85
C PHE A 104 1.44 4.15 -7.98
N GLU A 105 1.83 4.61 -6.80
CA GLU A 105 2.61 3.80 -5.87
C GLU A 105 1.95 3.85 -4.49
N VAL A 106 1.92 2.71 -3.80
CA VAL A 106 1.44 2.60 -2.43
C VAL A 106 2.58 2.10 -1.54
N PRO A 107 3.13 2.96 -0.66
CA PRO A 107 4.10 2.52 0.33
C PRO A 107 3.40 1.82 1.50
N LEU A 108 3.99 0.74 1.99
CA LEU A 108 3.53 0.03 3.19
C LEU A 108 4.66 -0.65 3.94
N THR A 109 4.42 -1.03 5.20
CA THR A 109 5.28 -1.96 5.94
C THR A 109 4.55 -3.25 6.22
N LEU A 110 5.23 -4.37 6.05
CA LEU A 110 4.74 -5.68 6.47
C LEU A 110 4.87 -5.84 7.99
N ARG A 111 4.12 -6.80 8.55
CA ARG A 111 4.22 -7.14 9.98
C ARG A 111 5.65 -7.51 10.39
N PRO A 112 6.05 -7.23 11.65
CA PRO A 112 7.33 -7.68 12.18
C PRO A 112 7.50 -9.19 12.00
N SER A 113 8.68 -9.61 11.55
CA SER A 113 9.03 -11.03 11.52
C SER A 113 9.34 -11.54 12.92
N GLU A 114 9.28 -12.86 13.11
CA GLU A 114 9.73 -13.50 14.35
C GLU A 114 11.21 -13.16 14.63
N THR A 115 12.06 -13.19 13.58
CA THR A 115 13.46 -12.79 13.66
C THR A 115 13.64 -11.34 14.13
N GLU A 116 12.82 -10.41 13.64
CA GLU A 116 12.84 -9.01 14.09
C GLU A 116 12.50 -8.89 15.58
N THR A 117 11.51 -9.67 16.02
CA THR A 117 11.11 -9.72 17.44
C THR A 117 12.24 -10.25 18.31
N THR A 118 12.85 -11.38 17.93
CA THR A 118 14.01 -11.95 18.62
C THR A 118 15.18 -10.96 18.71
N ASN A 119 15.50 -10.27 17.61
CA ASN A 119 16.57 -9.27 17.58
C ASN A 119 16.28 -8.10 18.54
N ARG A 120 15.03 -7.62 18.57
CA ARG A 120 14.61 -6.55 19.49
C ARG A 120 14.77 -6.98 20.95
N ASP A 121 14.35 -8.19 21.28
CA ASP A 121 14.38 -8.70 22.65
C ASP A 121 15.84 -8.92 23.13
N HIS A 122 16.71 -9.45 22.26
CA HIS A 122 18.16 -9.54 22.53
C HIS A 122 18.77 -8.17 22.81
N GLN A 123 18.46 -7.15 22.00
CA GLN A 123 18.98 -5.79 22.22
C GLN A 123 18.49 -5.18 23.54
N GLN A 124 17.22 -5.40 23.91
CA GLN A 124 16.69 -4.90 25.17
C GLN A 124 17.35 -5.57 26.38
N ALA A 125 17.60 -6.88 26.32
CA ALA A 125 18.30 -7.61 27.37
C ALA A 125 19.74 -7.09 27.57
N GLU A 126 20.49 -6.88 26.49
CA GLU A 126 21.86 -6.36 26.56
C GLU A 126 21.90 -4.93 27.11
N LYS A 127 20.97 -4.06 26.71
CA LYS A 127 20.83 -2.71 27.28
C LYS A 127 20.50 -2.74 28.78
N GLY A 128 19.64 -3.68 29.20
CA GLY A 128 19.30 -3.86 30.61
C GLY A 128 20.52 -4.22 31.45
N LYS A 129 21.34 -5.16 30.97
CA LYS A 129 22.61 -5.54 31.61
C LYS A 129 23.59 -4.37 31.69
N ALA A 130 23.75 -3.61 30.61
CA ALA A 130 24.63 -2.44 30.59
C ALA A 130 24.19 -1.38 31.62
N LYS A 131 22.89 -1.13 31.77
CA LYS A 131 22.35 -0.18 32.78
C LYS A 131 22.54 -0.66 34.22
N LEU A 132 22.52 -1.97 34.47
CA LEU A 132 22.73 -2.55 35.80
C LEU A 132 24.22 -2.58 36.19
N GLY A 133 25.11 -2.90 35.24
CA GLY A 133 26.57 -2.90 35.47
C GLY A 133 27.16 -1.52 35.78
N VAL A 134 26.54 -0.44 35.30
CA VAL A 134 26.99 0.94 35.56
C VAL A 134 26.57 1.46 36.95
N ARG A 135 25.65 0.80 37.66
CA ARG A 135 25.21 1.21 39.01
C ARG A 135 26.06 0.62 40.16
N GLY A 136 27.08 -0.18 39.85
CA GLY A 136 27.90 -0.89 40.84
C GLY A 136 29.36 -0.41 40.97
N GLY A 137 29.71 0.76 40.43
CA GLY A 137 31.06 1.35 40.50
C GLY A 137 31.06 2.73 41.14
#